data_AF-A0A4W5QSX5-F1
#
_entry.id   AF-A0A4W5QSX5-F1
#
_cell.length_a   1.000
_cell.length_b   1.000
_cell.length_c   1.000
_cell.angle_alpha   90.00
_cell.angle_beta   90.00
_cell.angle_gamma   90.00
#
_symmetry.space_group_name_H-M   'P 1'
#
loop_
_entity.id
_entity.type
_entity.pdbx_description
1 polymer ?
#
loop_
_entity_poly.entity_id
_entity_poly.type
_entity_poly.pdbx_seq_one_letter_code
_entity_poly.pdbx_strand_id
1 'polypeptide(L)'
;MRETANKLKILYNAVYYSLHRTAQTGCNQNRQRGGRPRCTTEQEDKYISSSTGTSPPKTITLDDVMSSARDLSNLTLAHEIIVNRDFHVEQPHLPQNSLEKQVKDIVHKVFWDSLESEYEHVTLKGQITSITQENNPIRSLVEGRVQQYCRVLLATPNSHVNPPPTPGGLALIQPGLTSLAVTFVSLVNFNKQVYSPFYMMILKTLLFSNAAPPPAATTPQDPTIQNPVNSN
;
A
#
# COMPACT_ATOMS: atom_id res chain seq x y z
N MET A 1 12.54 16.76 42.86
CA MET A 1 12.08 15.35 42.93
C MET A 1 11.04 15.00 41.86
N ARG A 2 9.86 15.65 41.79
CA ARG A 2 8.90 15.41 40.68
C ARG A 2 9.41 15.90 39.31
N GLU A 3 10.07 17.04 39.29
CA GLU A 3 10.60 17.61 38.04
C GLU A 3 11.76 16.80 37.44
N THR A 4 12.61 16.21 38.30
CA THR A 4 13.69 15.31 37.89
C THR A 4 13.17 13.97 37.38
N ALA A 5 12.13 13.43 38.02
CA ALA A 5 11.43 12.23 37.57
C ALA A 5 10.82 12.39 36.18
N ASN A 6 10.15 13.53 35.92
CA ASN A 6 9.59 13.83 34.61
C ASN A 6 10.66 14.04 33.53
N LYS A 7 11.77 14.73 33.85
CA LYS A 7 12.90 14.94 32.92
C LYS A 7 13.60 13.64 32.52
N LEU A 8 13.70 12.67 33.45
CA LEU A 8 14.36 11.40 33.21
C LEU A 8 13.40 10.27 32.80
N LYS A 9 12.10 10.56 32.61
CA LYS A 9 11.03 9.59 32.33
C LYS A 9 11.02 8.37 33.27
N ILE A 10 11.41 8.58 34.52
CA ILE A 10 11.41 7.54 35.56
C ILE A 10 10.40 7.88 36.64
N LEU A 11 9.83 6.85 37.28
CA LEU A 11 8.81 7.02 38.32
C LEU A 11 9.35 7.86 39.48
N TYR A 12 8.54 8.81 39.95
CA TYR A 12 8.86 9.66 41.10
C TYR A 12 9.32 8.84 42.32
N ASN A 13 8.68 7.70 42.57
CA ASN A 13 9.04 6.79 43.65
C ASN A 13 10.47 6.23 43.48
N ALA A 14 10.90 5.92 42.26
CA ALA A 14 12.26 5.44 41.99
C ALA A 14 13.31 6.50 42.32
N VAL A 15 13.05 7.76 41.97
CA VAL A 15 13.93 8.88 42.32
C VAL A 15 13.93 9.12 43.84
N TYR A 16 12.77 9.05 44.48
CA TYR A 16 12.62 9.23 45.92
C TYR A 16 13.40 8.16 46.72
N TYR A 17 13.23 6.88 46.40
CA TYR A 17 13.93 5.79 47.08
C TYR A 17 15.44 5.78 46.77
N SER A 18 15.84 6.17 45.56
CA SER A 18 17.26 6.24 45.20
C SER A 18 17.98 7.36 45.95
N LEU A 19 17.37 8.55 46.05
CA LEU A 19 17.95 9.65 46.84
C LEU A 19 17.98 9.34 48.34
N HIS A 20 16.92 8.71 48.85
CA HIS A 20 16.87 8.31 50.25
C HIS A 20 17.92 7.22 50.57
N ARG A 21 18.22 6.34 49.62
CA ARG A 21 19.32 5.36 49.72
C ARG A 21 20.68 6.05 49.75
N THR A 22 20.92 7.02 48.87
CA THR A 22 22.19 7.76 48.84
C THR A 22 22.40 8.65 50.06
N ALA A 23 21.33 9.14 50.69
CA ALA A 23 21.40 9.91 51.93
C ALA A 23 21.79 9.06 53.16
N GLN A 24 21.55 7.75 53.13
CA GLN A 24 21.92 6.83 54.21
C GLN A 24 23.24 6.08 53.97
N THR A 25 23.73 6.03 52.73
CA THR A 25 25.07 5.54 52.42
C THR A 25 26.07 6.70 52.43
N GLY A 26 26.84 6.82 53.51
CA GLY A 26 27.95 7.77 53.60
C GLY A 26 29.06 7.54 52.55
N CYS A 27 30.02 8.46 52.47
CA CYS A 27 31.14 8.40 51.53
C CYS A 27 31.96 7.10 51.65
N ASN A 28 32.28 6.51 50.49
CA ASN A 28 33.09 5.28 50.31
C ASN A 28 34.58 5.51 50.63
N GLN A 29 34.91 6.02 51.81
CA GLN A 29 36.32 6.28 52.17
C GLN A 29 36.95 5.28 53.13
N ASN A 30 36.24 4.29 53.66
CA ASN A 30 36.88 3.27 54.49
C ASN A 30 36.22 1.90 54.35
N ARG A 31 36.78 1.05 53.47
CA ARG A 31 36.65 -0.40 53.63
C ARG A 31 38.03 -1.03 53.52
N GLN A 32 38.50 -1.59 54.63
CA GLN A 32 39.68 -2.44 54.64
C GLN A 32 39.46 -3.64 53.70
N ARG A 33 40.48 -3.95 52.90
CA ARG A 33 40.54 -5.15 52.05
C ARG A 33 40.55 -6.39 52.94
N GLY A 34 39.39 -7.02 53.13
CA GLY A 34 39.34 -8.33 53.77
C GLY A 34 37.93 -8.70 54.21
N GLY A 35 37.19 -9.40 53.35
CA GLY A 35 35.90 -10.01 53.69
C GLY A 35 34.82 -9.74 52.64
N ARG A 36 34.24 -10.81 52.10
CA ARG A 36 33.09 -10.76 51.19
C ARG A 36 31.89 -10.15 51.94
N PRO A 37 31.26 -9.07 51.45
CA PRO A 37 30.06 -8.55 52.07
C PRO A 37 28.95 -9.61 51.99
N ARG A 38 28.44 -10.05 53.14
CA ARG A 38 27.25 -10.90 53.18
C ARG A 38 26.05 -10.00 52.93
N CYS A 39 25.46 -10.11 51.75
CA CYS A 39 24.18 -9.48 51.44
C CYS A 39 23.08 -10.33 52.10
N THR A 40 22.43 -9.80 53.13
CA THR A 40 21.15 -10.33 53.62
C THR A 40 20.07 -9.40 53.11
N THR A 41 19.50 -9.72 51.94
CA THR A 41 18.28 -9.07 51.45
C THR A 41 17.25 -10.17 51.24
N GLU A 42 16.27 -10.24 52.13
CA GLU A 42 15.07 -11.06 51.96
C GLU A 42 14.07 -10.31 51.09
N GLN A 43 14.30 -10.28 49.77
CA GLN A 43 13.22 -9.94 48.84
C GLN A 43 13.53 -10.49 47.44
N GLU A 44 12.81 -11.54 47.04
CA GLU A 44 12.85 -12.07 45.68
C GLU A 44 12.05 -11.15 44.75
N ASP A 45 12.76 -10.29 44.01
CA ASP A 45 12.17 -9.50 42.93
C ASP A 45 11.85 -10.40 41.73
N LYS A 46 10.59 -10.84 41.63
CA LYS A 46 10.05 -11.71 40.56
C LYS A 46 10.14 -11.17 39.13
N TYR A 47 10.60 -9.93 38.93
CA TYR A 47 10.69 -9.30 37.61
C TYR A 47 12.10 -9.26 37.02
N ILE A 48 13.10 -9.81 37.73
CA ILE A 48 14.45 -10.04 37.21
C ILE A 48 14.64 -11.55 37.07
N SER A 49 13.86 -12.19 36.19
CA SER A 49 14.17 -13.55 35.74
C SER A 49 15.29 -13.52 34.71
N SER A 50 16.49 -13.15 35.14
CA SER A 50 17.73 -13.62 34.52
C SER A 50 18.39 -14.55 35.53
N SER A 51 18.16 -15.84 35.31
CA SER A 51 18.67 -16.99 36.06
C SER A 51 20.06 -16.75 36.68
N THR A 52 20.13 -16.45 37.97
CA THR A 52 21.32 -16.70 38.82
C THR A 52 21.38 -18.20 39.16
N GLY A 53 21.18 -19.05 38.15
CA GLY A 53 21.54 -20.45 38.22
C GLY A 53 23.02 -20.56 37.91
N THR A 54 23.75 -21.30 38.73
CA THR A 54 25.14 -21.74 38.54
C THR A 54 25.27 -22.50 37.22
N SER A 55 25.21 -21.78 36.11
CA SER A 55 25.48 -22.29 34.78
C SER A 55 26.99 -22.25 34.57
N PRO A 56 27.59 -23.21 33.85
CA PRO A 56 28.98 -23.11 33.44
C PRO A 56 29.22 -21.71 32.85
N PRO A 57 30.37 -21.06 33.11
CA PRO A 57 30.63 -19.71 32.59
C PRO A 57 30.40 -19.74 31.08
N LYS A 58 29.39 -19.01 30.61
CA LYS A 58 29.19 -18.82 29.17
C LYS A 58 30.48 -18.22 28.65
N THR A 59 31.17 -18.98 27.81
CA THR A 59 32.38 -18.50 27.15
C THR A 59 31.99 -17.29 26.33
N ILE A 60 32.47 -16.13 26.76
CA ILE A 60 32.29 -14.88 26.02
C ILE A 60 33.07 -15.04 24.72
N THR A 61 32.37 -15.02 23.59
CA THR A 61 33.02 -15.10 22.28
C THR A 61 33.59 -13.75 21.89
N LEU A 62 34.59 -13.73 21.00
CA LEU A 62 35.13 -12.48 20.46
C LEU A 62 34.02 -11.64 19.80
N ASP A 63 33.07 -12.28 19.14
CA ASP A 63 31.92 -11.61 18.50
C ASP A 63 31.01 -10.94 19.53
N ASP A 64 30.76 -11.57 20.67
CA ASP A 64 29.99 -10.97 21.77
C ASP A 64 30.71 -9.74 22.36
N VAL A 65 32.05 -9.79 22.43
CA VAL A 65 32.85 -8.64 22.86
C VAL A 65 32.78 -7.51 21.84
N MET A 66 32.92 -7.83 20.55
CA MET A 66 32.90 -6.84 19.47
C MET A 66 31.49 -6.25 19.24
N SER A 67 30.41 -6.98 19.47
CA SER A 67 29.04 -6.46 19.44
C SER A 67 28.79 -5.55 20.64
N SER A 68 29.16 -6.00 21.85
CA SER A 68 29.03 -5.19 23.07
C SER A 68 29.86 -3.89 23.02
N ALA A 69 31.06 -3.93 22.41
CA ALA A 69 31.88 -2.74 22.20
C ALA A 69 31.22 -1.73 21.25
N ARG A 70 30.57 -2.22 20.17
CA ARG A 70 29.78 -1.39 19.26
C ARG A 70 28.57 -0.79 19.95
N ASP A 71 27.84 -1.56 20.75
CA ASP A 71 26.68 -1.08 21.49
C ASP A 71 27.06 -0.02 22.54
N LEU A 72 28.17 -0.22 23.26
CA LEU A 72 28.69 0.78 24.18
C LEU A 72 29.11 2.05 23.45
N SER A 73 29.79 1.92 22.30
CA SER A 73 30.17 3.06 21.47
C SER A 73 28.94 3.84 20.97
N ASN A 74 27.91 3.14 20.48
CA ASN A 74 26.65 3.74 20.04
C ASN A 74 25.92 4.45 21.20
N LEU A 75 25.92 3.85 22.39
CA LEU A 75 25.32 4.44 23.58
C LEU A 75 26.10 5.67 24.06
N THR A 76 27.43 5.63 24.04
CA THR A 76 28.28 6.77 24.37
C THR A 76 28.04 7.92 23.39
N LEU A 77 27.95 7.62 22.09
CA LEU A 77 27.63 8.62 21.07
C LEU A 77 26.22 9.19 21.28
N ALA A 78 25.20 8.36 21.48
CA ALA A 78 23.84 8.81 21.74
C ALA A 78 23.78 9.68 23.01
N HIS A 79 24.52 9.31 24.05
CA HIS A 79 24.65 10.10 25.27
C HIS A 79 25.30 11.46 24.99
N GLU A 80 26.39 11.49 24.22
CA GLU A 80 27.07 12.73 23.82
C GLU A 80 26.14 13.65 23.02
N ILE A 81 25.40 13.11 22.06
CA ILE A 81 24.40 13.83 21.26
C ILE A 81 23.28 14.40 22.14
N ILE A 82 22.75 13.60 23.08
CA ILE A 82 21.64 14.02 23.96
C ILE A 82 22.08 15.08 24.97
N VAL A 83 23.30 14.95 25.50
CA VAL A 83 23.83 15.84 26.54
C VAL A 83 24.31 17.16 25.94
N ASN A 84 24.86 17.12 24.73
CA ASN A 84 25.27 18.31 24.01
C ASN A 84 24.03 19.04 23.46
N ARG A 85 23.52 20.01 24.22
CA ARG A 85 22.37 20.84 23.82
C ARG A 85 22.65 21.72 22.60
N ASP A 86 23.93 21.94 22.32
CA ASP A 86 24.40 22.68 21.15
C ASP A 86 24.71 21.72 19.99
N PHE A 87 24.45 20.41 20.13
CA PHE A 87 24.61 19.46 19.05
C PHE A 87 23.56 19.72 17.98
N HIS A 88 24.04 20.13 16.82
CA HIS A 88 23.27 20.28 15.62
C HIS A 88 24.01 19.52 14.52
N VAL A 89 23.28 18.69 13.79
CA VAL A 89 23.80 18.14 12.54
C VAL A 89 23.75 19.29 11.54
N GLU A 90 24.87 20.01 11.40
CA GLU A 90 25.03 21.05 10.38
C GLU A 90 24.62 20.45 9.03
N GLN A 91 23.48 20.90 8.50
CA GLN A 91 23.25 20.73 7.07
C GLN A 91 24.30 21.60 6.37
N PRO A 92 25.10 21.05 5.44
CA PRO A 92 26.00 21.87 4.65
C PRO A 92 25.21 22.99 3.99
N HIS A 93 25.41 24.23 4.46
CA HIS A 93 24.76 25.41 3.90
C HIS A 93 25.48 25.75 2.59
N LEU A 94 25.10 25.04 1.54
CA LEU A 94 25.66 25.23 0.22
C LEU A 94 25.01 26.47 -0.43
N PRO A 95 25.81 27.41 -0.95
CA PRO A 95 25.29 28.62 -1.57
C PRO A 95 24.31 28.27 -2.70
N GLN A 96 23.24 29.06 -2.79
CA GLN A 96 22.23 28.90 -3.83
C GLN A 96 22.93 28.94 -5.19
N ASN A 97 22.78 27.90 -6.00
CA ASN A 97 23.41 27.68 -7.32
C ASN A 97 24.85 27.15 -7.32
N SER A 98 25.38 26.62 -6.20
CA SER A 98 26.65 25.88 -6.23
C SER A 98 26.51 24.54 -6.97
N LEU A 99 27.56 24.14 -7.68
CA LEU A 99 27.65 22.82 -8.33
C LEU A 99 27.45 21.69 -7.32
N GLU A 100 28.06 21.80 -6.14
CA GLU A 100 27.93 20.82 -5.06
C GLU A 100 26.48 20.64 -4.60
N LYS A 101 25.73 21.76 -4.50
CA LYS A 101 24.30 21.72 -4.15
C LYS A 101 23.50 21.00 -5.22
N GLN A 102 23.73 21.32 -6.49
CA GLN A 102 23.05 20.68 -7.61
C GLN A 102 23.34 19.17 -7.65
N VAL A 103 24.60 18.78 -7.46
CA VAL A 103 24.99 17.36 -7.40
C VAL A 103 24.29 16.66 -6.24
N LYS A 104 24.29 17.25 -5.04
CA LYS A 104 23.58 16.71 -3.87
C LYS A 104 22.08 16.55 -4.15
N ASP A 105 21.43 17.57 -4.70
CA ASP A 105 19.99 17.55 -4.97
C ASP A 105 19.64 16.50 -6.03
N ILE A 106 20.44 16.40 -7.10
CA ILE A 106 20.28 15.37 -8.14
C ILE A 106 20.48 13.97 -7.55
N VAL A 107 21.55 13.73 -6.79
CA VAL A 107 21.82 12.41 -6.21
C VAL A 107 20.73 12.02 -5.21
N HIS A 108 20.33 12.95 -4.35
CA HIS A 108 19.25 12.72 -3.40
C HIS A 108 17.94 12.40 -4.12
N LYS A 109 17.59 13.16 -5.15
CA LYS A 109 16.42 12.90 -5.99
C LYS A 109 16.49 11.52 -6.66
N VAL A 110 17.57 11.23 -7.38
CA VAL A 110 17.72 9.95 -8.11
C VAL A 110 17.68 8.75 -7.15
N PHE A 111 18.27 8.87 -5.96
CA PHE A 111 18.21 7.83 -4.94
C PHE A 111 16.78 7.56 -4.47
N TRP A 112 16.02 8.60 -4.12
CA TRP A 112 14.64 8.43 -3.65
C TRP A 112 13.69 8.03 -4.78
N ASP A 113 13.86 8.55 -5.99
CA ASP A 113 13.10 8.14 -7.17
C ASP A 113 13.32 6.64 -7.46
N SER A 114 14.56 6.14 -7.31
CA SER A 114 14.89 4.72 -7.47
C SER A 114 14.22 3.85 -6.40
N LEU A 115 14.25 4.27 -5.13
CA LEU A 115 13.59 3.55 -4.05
C LEU A 115 12.07 3.57 -4.17
N GLU A 116 11.49 4.70 -4.56
CA GLU A 116 10.05 4.83 -4.75
C GLU A 116 9.59 3.96 -5.93
N SER A 117 10.34 3.95 -7.04
CA SER A 117 10.08 3.06 -8.17
C SER A 117 10.14 1.58 -7.75
N GLU A 118 11.18 1.17 -7.03
CA GLU A 118 11.30 -0.22 -6.55
C GLU A 118 10.16 -0.59 -5.60
N TYR A 119 9.78 0.33 -4.70
CA TYR A 119 8.65 0.15 -3.79
C TYR A 119 7.32 0.02 -4.53
N GLU A 120 7.06 0.84 -5.56
CA GLU A 120 5.86 0.76 -6.38
C GLU A 120 5.77 -0.54 -7.21
N HIS A 121 6.90 -1.09 -7.65
CA HIS A 121 6.88 -2.32 -8.44
C HIS A 121 6.83 -3.61 -7.59
N VAL A 122 7.41 -3.58 -6.40
CA VAL A 122 7.56 -4.78 -5.55
C VAL A 122 6.43 -4.92 -4.53
N THR A 123 5.80 -3.81 -4.13
CA THR A 123 4.71 -3.88 -3.15
C THR A 123 3.39 -4.31 -3.77
N LEU A 124 2.61 -5.08 -3.01
CA LEU A 124 1.26 -5.48 -3.40
C LEU A 124 0.36 -4.27 -3.69
N LYS A 125 0.52 -3.17 -2.94
CA LYS A 125 -0.19 -1.91 -3.19
C LYS A 125 0.12 -1.38 -4.58
N GLY A 126 1.41 -1.29 -4.91
CA GLY A 126 1.87 -0.79 -6.20
C GLY A 126 1.49 -1.70 -7.39
N GLN A 127 1.54 -3.02 -7.19
CA GLN A 127 1.03 -3.99 -8.15
C GLN A 127 -0.48 -3.82 -8.42
N ILE A 128 -1.30 -3.65 -7.39
CA ILE A 128 -2.74 -3.42 -7.54
C ILE A 128 -3.01 -2.10 -8.27
N THR A 129 -2.31 -1.02 -7.90
CA THR A 129 -2.48 0.28 -8.59
C THR A 129 -2.02 0.21 -10.05
N SER A 130 -0.98 -0.58 -10.36
CA SER A 130 -0.50 -0.76 -11.74
C SER A 130 -1.55 -1.38 -12.69
N ILE A 131 -2.56 -2.09 -12.18
CA ILE A 131 -3.64 -2.68 -13.00
C ILE A 131 -4.45 -1.58 -13.71
N THR A 132 -4.50 -0.37 -13.14
CA THR A 132 -5.19 0.77 -13.74
C THR A 132 -4.50 1.32 -14.99
N GLN A 133 -3.23 0.99 -15.21
CA GLN A 133 -2.48 1.42 -16.38
C GLN A 133 -2.98 0.70 -17.64
N GLU A 134 -3.12 1.43 -18.76
CA GLU A 134 -3.66 0.87 -20.00
C GLU A 134 -2.78 -0.24 -20.59
N ASN A 135 -1.45 -0.10 -20.49
CA ASN A 135 -0.49 -1.06 -21.02
C ASN A 135 -0.22 -2.25 -20.10
N ASN A 136 -1.01 -2.44 -19.04
CA ASN A 136 -0.80 -3.52 -18.09
C ASN A 136 -1.15 -4.89 -18.73
N PRO A 137 -0.29 -5.91 -18.60
CA PRO A 137 -0.53 -7.22 -19.22
C PRO A 137 -1.76 -7.94 -18.62
N ILE A 138 -2.04 -7.76 -17.33
CA ILE A 138 -3.23 -8.34 -16.68
C ILE A 138 -4.49 -7.67 -17.22
N ARG A 139 -4.49 -6.33 -17.34
CA ARG A 139 -5.61 -5.58 -17.93
C ARG A 139 -5.89 -6.03 -19.36
N SER A 140 -4.85 -6.08 -20.20
CA SER A 140 -4.94 -6.52 -21.59
C SER A 140 -5.46 -7.96 -21.71
N LEU A 141 -4.99 -8.86 -20.85
CA LEU A 141 -5.43 -10.26 -20.80
C LEU A 141 -6.91 -10.38 -20.42
N VAL A 142 -7.34 -9.66 -19.38
CA VAL A 142 -8.75 -9.66 -18.93
C VAL A 142 -9.65 -9.10 -20.01
N GLU A 143 -9.28 -7.98 -20.63
CA GLU A 143 -10.01 -7.38 -21.74
C GLU A 143 -10.14 -8.33 -22.92
N GLY A 144 -9.04 -8.95 -23.35
CA GLY A 144 -9.05 -9.94 -24.43
C GLY A 144 -9.97 -11.12 -24.13
N ARG A 145 -9.97 -11.63 -22.89
CA ARG A 145 -10.85 -12.74 -22.48
C ARG A 145 -12.32 -12.35 -22.43
N VAL A 146 -12.65 -11.16 -21.92
CA VAL A 146 -14.02 -10.63 -21.90
C VAL A 146 -14.53 -10.41 -23.32
N GLN A 147 -13.71 -9.80 -24.19
CA GLN A 147 -14.07 -9.58 -25.58
C GLN A 147 -14.30 -10.89 -26.32
N GLN A 148 -13.45 -11.90 -26.10
CA GLN A 148 -13.61 -13.22 -26.69
C GLN A 148 -14.90 -13.89 -26.21
N TYR A 149 -15.21 -13.82 -24.91
CA TYR A 149 -16.45 -14.34 -24.36
C TYR A 149 -17.68 -13.69 -25.02
N CYS A 150 -17.69 -12.35 -25.15
CA CYS A 150 -18.75 -11.63 -25.84
C CYS A 150 -18.87 -12.01 -27.32
N ARG A 151 -17.75 -12.21 -28.03
CA ARG A 151 -17.78 -12.68 -29.44
C ARG A 151 -18.43 -14.05 -29.57
N VAL A 152 -18.07 -15.00 -28.71
CA VAL A 152 -18.66 -16.35 -28.72
C VAL A 152 -20.16 -16.29 -28.42
N LEU A 153 -20.55 -15.48 -27.44
CA LEU A 153 -21.95 -15.24 -27.11
C LEU A 153 -22.75 -14.68 -28.29
N LEU A 154 -22.23 -13.67 -28.97
CA LEU A 154 -22.91 -13.06 -30.13
C LEU A 154 -22.99 -13.99 -31.35
N ALA A 155 -22.01 -14.87 -31.53
CA ALA A 155 -21.99 -15.84 -32.62
C ALA A 155 -22.94 -17.03 -32.38
N THR A 156 -23.25 -17.33 -31.11
CA THR A 156 -24.08 -18.46 -30.71
C THR A 156 -25.57 -18.05 -30.69
N PRO A 157 -26.45 -18.71 -31.45
CA PRO A 157 -27.89 -18.45 -31.39
C PRO A 157 -28.45 -18.74 -30.00
N ASN A 158 -29.38 -17.90 -29.52
CA ASN A 158 -30.08 -18.05 -28.23
C ASN A 158 -29.15 -18.17 -27.00
N SER A 159 -27.93 -17.65 -27.09
CA SER A 159 -26.93 -17.68 -26.02
C SER A 159 -27.32 -16.89 -24.77
N HIS A 160 -28.32 -16.02 -24.86
CA HIS A 160 -28.92 -15.33 -23.70
C HIS A 160 -29.70 -16.29 -22.78
N VAL A 161 -30.21 -17.41 -23.30
CA VAL A 161 -30.94 -18.43 -22.52
C VAL A 161 -29.96 -19.42 -21.89
N ASN A 162 -28.96 -19.85 -22.66
CA ASN A 162 -27.94 -20.81 -22.23
C ASN A 162 -26.55 -20.24 -22.53
N PRO A 163 -25.98 -19.44 -21.63
CA PRO A 163 -24.66 -18.86 -21.84
C PRO A 163 -23.57 -19.94 -21.77
N PRO A 164 -22.53 -19.87 -22.63
CA PRO A 164 -21.38 -20.76 -22.58
C PRO A 164 -20.59 -20.52 -21.29
N PRO A 165 -19.78 -21.50 -20.86
CA PRO A 165 -18.94 -21.35 -19.68
C PRO A 165 -17.90 -20.22 -19.86
N THR A 166 -17.63 -19.51 -18.78
CA THR A 166 -16.67 -18.40 -18.78
C THR A 166 -15.22 -18.91 -18.92
N PRO A 167 -14.35 -18.22 -19.71
CA PRO A 167 -12.95 -18.58 -19.82
C PRO A 167 -12.22 -18.61 -18.46
N GLY A 168 -11.27 -19.54 -18.33
CA GLY A 168 -10.44 -19.68 -17.13
C GLY A 168 -9.74 -18.36 -16.73
N GLY A 169 -9.63 -18.13 -15.42
CA GLY A 169 -9.06 -16.90 -14.86
C GLY A 169 -10.04 -15.72 -14.73
N LEU A 170 -11.28 -15.86 -15.20
CA LEU A 170 -12.38 -14.90 -14.93
C LEU A 170 -13.47 -15.48 -14.00
N ALA A 171 -13.24 -16.66 -13.40
CA ALA A 171 -14.22 -17.35 -12.57
C ALA A 171 -14.71 -16.50 -11.38
N LEU A 172 -13.83 -15.69 -10.79
CA LEU A 172 -14.18 -14.79 -9.67
C LEU A 172 -15.19 -13.70 -10.07
N ILE A 173 -15.23 -13.30 -11.33
CA ILE A 173 -16.15 -12.27 -11.84
C ILE A 173 -17.28 -12.85 -12.69
N GLN A 174 -17.36 -14.18 -12.80
CA GLN A 174 -18.30 -14.89 -13.67
C GLN A 174 -19.76 -14.47 -13.47
N PRO A 175 -20.30 -14.35 -12.24
CA PRO A 175 -21.71 -13.99 -12.07
C PRO A 175 -22.04 -12.61 -12.66
N GLY A 176 -21.19 -11.61 -12.38
CA GLY A 176 -21.36 -10.25 -12.89
C GLY A 176 -21.14 -10.18 -14.40
N LEU A 177 -20.09 -10.83 -14.89
CA LEU A 177 -19.78 -10.88 -16.32
C LEU A 177 -20.90 -11.54 -17.13
N THR A 178 -21.45 -12.65 -16.64
CA THR A 178 -22.54 -13.37 -17.33
C THR A 178 -23.81 -12.53 -17.37
N SER A 179 -24.18 -11.89 -16.26
CA SER A 179 -25.33 -10.99 -16.20
C SER A 179 -25.24 -9.85 -17.21
N LEU A 180 -24.07 -9.18 -17.25
CA LEU A 180 -23.80 -8.12 -18.22
C LEU A 180 -23.86 -8.63 -19.66
N ALA A 181 -23.24 -9.78 -19.93
CA ALA A 181 -23.13 -10.32 -21.27
C ALA A 181 -24.48 -10.83 -21.81
N VAL A 182 -25.33 -11.42 -20.97
CA VAL A 182 -26.71 -11.81 -21.34
C VAL A 182 -27.53 -10.57 -21.68
N THR A 183 -27.45 -9.52 -20.86
CA THR A 183 -28.14 -8.25 -21.13
C THR A 183 -27.68 -7.63 -22.45
N PHE A 184 -26.37 -7.64 -22.71
CA PHE A 184 -25.78 -7.17 -23.95
C PHE A 184 -26.28 -7.95 -25.18
N VAL A 185 -26.30 -9.29 -25.11
CA VAL A 185 -26.82 -10.13 -26.20
C VAL A 185 -28.30 -9.86 -26.45
N SER A 186 -29.11 -9.76 -25.40
CA SER A 186 -30.54 -9.45 -25.51
C SER A 186 -30.77 -8.11 -26.21
N LEU A 187 -29.98 -7.09 -25.86
CA LEU A 187 -30.02 -5.78 -26.51
C LEU A 187 -29.65 -5.87 -28.00
N VAL A 188 -28.56 -6.58 -28.33
CA VAL A 188 -28.14 -6.75 -29.73
C VAL A 188 -29.21 -7.51 -30.53
N ASN A 189 -29.82 -8.54 -29.95
CA ASN A 189 -30.89 -9.31 -30.59
C ASN A 189 -32.14 -8.47 -30.83
N PHE A 190 -32.52 -7.64 -29.86
CA PHE A 190 -33.61 -6.68 -30.02
C PHE A 190 -33.31 -5.67 -31.14
N ASN A 191 -32.11 -5.07 -31.14
CA ASN A 191 -31.69 -4.13 -32.18
C ASN A 191 -31.69 -4.79 -33.56
N LYS A 192 -31.25 -6.05 -33.68
CA LYS A 192 -31.36 -6.81 -34.92
C LYS A 192 -32.81 -6.97 -35.36
N GLN A 193 -33.72 -7.33 -34.46
CA GLN A 193 -35.14 -7.50 -34.81
C GLN A 193 -35.78 -6.20 -35.31
N VAL A 194 -35.49 -5.08 -34.65
CA VAL A 194 -36.08 -3.77 -35.02
C VAL A 194 -35.44 -3.21 -36.27
N TYR A 195 -34.11 -3.24 -36.38
CA TYR A 195 -33.39 -2.48 -37.40
C TYR A 195 -32.92 -3.30 -38.61
N SER A 196 -33.01 -4.64 -38.58
CA SER A 196 -32.56 -5.49 -39.70
C SER A 196 -33.16 -5.10 -41.06
N PRO A 197 -34.44 -4.70 -41.20
CA PRO A 197 -34.99 -4.28 -42.49
C PRO A 197 -34.24 -3.08 -43.09
N PHE A 198 -33.88 -2.10 -42.27
CA PHE A 198 -33.16 -0.89 -42.69
C PHE A 198 -31.72 -1.21 -43.08
N TYR A 199 -31.03 -2.02 -42.26
CA TYR A 199 -29.67 -2.47 -42.60
C TYR A 199 -29.65 -3.29 -43.89
N MET A 200 -30.65 -4.16 -44.10
CA MET A 200 -30.76 -4.92 -45.35
C MET A 200 -31.02 -4.03 -46.56
N MET A 201 -31.79 -2.97 -46.42
CA MET A 201 -32.00 -2.01 -47.50
C MET A 201 -30.68 -1.33 -47.91
N ILE A 202 -29.91 -0.82 -46.93
CA ILE A 202 -28.61 -0.18 -47.18
C ILE A 202 -27.62 -1.18 -47.79
N LEU A 203 -27.52 -2.39 -47.23
CA LEU A 203 -26.62 -3.44 -47.73
C LEU A 203 -26.98 -3.88 -49.14
N LYS A 204 -28.28 -4.06 -49.44
CA LYS A 204 -28.73 -4.40 -50.80
C LYS A 204 -28.39 -3.29 -51.79
N THR A 205 -28.57 -2.03 -51.39
CA THR A 205 -28.14 -0.90 -52.21
C THR A 205 -26.64 -0.97 -52.45
N LEU A 206 -25.80 -1.02 -51.43
CA LEU A 206 -24.34 -1.03 -51.60
C LEU A 206 -23.81 -2.25 -52.39
N LEU A 207 -24.40 -3.43 -52.22
CA LEU A 207 -23.92 -4.67 -52.83
C LEU A 207 -24.47 -4.93 -54.23
N PHE A 208 -25.68 -4.47 -54.54
CA PHE A 208 -26.40 -4.83 -55.77
C PHE A 208 -26.93 -3.66 -56.59
N SER A 209 -26.89 -2.43 -56.05
CA SER A 209 -27.35 -1.23 -56.74
C SER A 209 -26.26 -0.16 -56.73
N ASN A 210 -25.71 0.20 -57.89
CA ASN A 210 -24.77 1.33 -57.98
C ASN A 210 -25.45 2.71 -57.83
N ALA A 211 -26.45 2.83 -56.94
CA ALA A 211 -27.30 4.00 -56.75
C ALA A 211 -27.08 4.63 -55.38
N ALA A 212 -27.02 5.96 -55.35
CA ALA A 212 -26.77 6.81 -54.18
C ALA A 212 -27.73 6.52 -53.00
N PRO A 213 -27.27 6.71 -51.74
CA PRO A 213 -28.04 6.34 -50.56
C PRO A 213 -29.33 7.18 -50.44
N PRO A 214 -30.45 6.57 -49.98
CA PRO A 214 -31.71 7.29 -49.80
C PRO A 214 -31.64 8.29 -48.64
N PRO A 215 -32.43 9.37 -48.68
CA PRO A 215 -32.41 10.41 -47.65
C PRO A 215 -32.88 9.87 -46.30
N ALA A 216 -32.29 10.41 -45.23
CA ALA A 216 -32.46 10.00 -43.84
C ALA A 216 -33.93 9.82 -43.43
N ALA A 217 -34.15 8.76 -42.64
CA ALA A 217 -35.43 8.31 -42.12
C ALA A 217 -36.28 9.44 -41.51
N THR A 218 -37.54 9.52 -41.94
CA THR A 218 -38.59 10.24 -41.21
C THR A 218 -38.78 9.57 -39.84
N THR A 219 -38.66 10.37 -38.79
CA THR A 219 -38.89 10.06 -37.37
C THR A 219 -40.22 9.33 -37.16
N PRO A 220 -40.32 8.37 -36.20
CA PRO A 220 -41.59 7.71 -35.88
C PRO A 220 -42.63 8.75 -35.42
N GLN A 221 -43.82 8.75 -36.05
CA GLN A 221 -44.95 9.55 -35.62
C GLN A 221 -45.60 8.94 -34.36
N ASP A 222 -45.75 9.79 -33.35
CA ASP A 222 -46.51 9.55 -32.12
C ASP A 222 -48.02 9.58 -32.43
N PRO A 223 -48.82 8.57 -32.03
CA PRO A 223 -50.25 8.61 -32.23
C PRO A 223 -50.94 9.38 -31.09
N THR A 224 -51.89 10.24 -31.50
CA THR A 224 -53.06 10.70 -30.72
C THR A 224 -52.92 12.02 -29.94
N ILE A 225 -53.31 13.14 -30.57
CA ILE A 225 -54.30 14.07 -30.01
C ILE A 225 -55.24 14.51 -31.14
N GLN A 226 -56.45 13.94 -31.16
CA GLN A 226 -57.61 14.53 -31.83
C GLN A 226 -58.15 15.65 -30.94
N ASN A 227 -58.24 16.87 -31.47
CA ASN A 227 -59.19 17.87 -31.01
C ASN A 227 -59.78 18.53 -32.26
N PRO A 228 -61.11 18.46 -32.49
CA PRO A 228 -61.72 19.21 -33.58
C PRO A 228 -61.87 20.67 -33.15
N VAL A 229 -61.21 21.57 -33.89
CA VAL A 229 -61.57 22.98 -33.90
C VAL A 229 -62.88 23.09 -34.69
N ASN A 230 -63.92 23.66 -34.08
CA ASN A 230 -65.13 24.06 -34.79
C ASN A 230 -65.23 25.58 -34.66
N SER A 231 -65.17 26.27 -35.80
CA SER A 231 -65.47 27.70 -35.93
C SER A 231 -66.98 27.92 -35.90
N ASN A 232 -67.45 28.74 -34.95
CA ASN A 232 -68.22 29.98 -35.18
C ASN A 232 -68.58 30.62 -33.84
#